data_AF-A0A4Q6AUX9-F1
#
_entry.id   AF-A0A4Q6AUX9-F1
#
_cell.length_a   1.000
_cell.length_b   1.000
_cell.length_c   1.000
_cell.angle_alpha   90.00
_cell.angle_beta   90.00
_cell.angle_gamma   90.00
#
_symmetry.space_group_name_H-M   'P 1'
#
loop_
_entity.id
_entity.type
_entity.pdbx_description
1 polymer ?
#
loop_
_entity_poly.entity_id
_entity_poly.type
_entity_poly.pdbx_seq_one_letter_code
_entity_poly.pdbx_strand_id
1 'polypeptide(L)'
;MFHQIEGFVIDKDISMADMKGIVDRFLKSIFGQDLSIRLRPSFFPFVEPGAEFDLQCVKCRGKGCRICKETGWLEIGGLGMIHPNVFEKLGVDSEEYTGFAFGFGIDRIAMLRYGLADLRQLFEGDQLFLSQFPIQP
;
A
#
# COMPACT_ATOMS: atom_id res chain seq x y z
N MET A 1 -8.11 17.12 0.50
CA MET A 1 -6.79 16.74 -0.04
C MET A 1 -6.31 15.54 0.75
N PHE A 2 -5.60 14.60 0.12
CA PHE A 2 -4.91 13.49 0.80
C PHE A 2 -3.62 13.19 0.01
N HIS A 3 -2.75 12.37 0.59
CA HIS A 3 -1.42 12.07 0.05
C HIS A 3 -1.33 10.60 -0.33
N GLN A 4 -0.87 10.34 -1.54
CA GLN A 4 -0.68 9.00 -2.06
C GLN A 4 0.76 8.80 -2.49
N ILE A 5 1.26 7.59 -2.27
CA ILE A 5 2.48 7.10 -2.92
C ILE A 5 2.04 6.09 -3.97
N GLU A 6 2.60 6.25 -5.16
CA GLU A 6 2.58 5.23 -6.19
C GLU A 6 4.01 4.82 -6.50
N GLY A 7 4.20 3.54 -6.83
CA GLY A 7 5.47 3.00 -7.27
C GLY A 7 5.24 2.05 -8.43
N PHE A 8 6.20 2.00 -9.35
CA PHE A 8 6.19 1.05 -10.45
C PHE A 8 7.61 0.57 -10.74
N VAL A 9 7.69 -0.63 -11.29
CA VAL A 9 8.93 -1.23 -11.79
C VAL A 9 8.65 -1.78 -13.17
N ILE A 10 9.53 -1.47 -14.13
CA ILE A 10 9.47 -1.95 -15.50
C ILE A 10 10.85 -2.52 -15.82
N ASP A 11 10.89 -3.80 -16.14
CA ASP A 11 12.09 -4.52 -16.58
C ASP A 11 11.67 -5.80 -17.29
N LYS A 12 12.63 -6.58 -17.77
CA LYS A 12 12.38 -7.91 -18.33
C LYS A 12 12.08 -8.90 -17.22
N ASP A 13 11.20 -9.86 -17.50
CA ASP A 13 10.88 -10.98 -16.60
C ASP A 13 10.34 -10.58 -15.21
N ILE A 14 9.76 -9.38 -15.07
CA ILE A 14 9.09 -8.95 -13.83
C ILE A 14 7.78 -9.71 -13.63
N SER A 15 7.59 -10.25 -12.43
CA SER A 15 6.44 -11.07 -12.06
C SER A 15 5.61 -10.48 -10.91
N MET A 16 4.40 -11.01 -10.74
CA MET A 16 3.54 -10.69 -9.59
C MET A 16 4.15 -11.16 -8.25
N ALA A 17 5.07 -12.13 -8.27
CA ALA A 17 5.80 -12.57 -7.09
C ALA A 17 6.79 -11.48 -6.61
N ASP A 18 7.47 -10.81 -7.54
CA ASP A 18 8.38 -9.70 -7.22
C ASP A 18 7.64 -8.54 -6.57
N MET A 19 6.50 -8.15 -7.16
CA MET A 19 5.60 -7.15 -6.61
C MET A 19 5.18 -7.50 -5.17
N LYS A 20 4.71 -8.73 -4.95
CA LYS A 20 4.30 -9.19 -3.62
C LYS A 20 5.46 -9.12 -2.63
N GLY A 21 6.66 -9.52 -3.03
CA GLY A 21 7.86 -9.45 -2.20
C GLY A 21 8.23 -8.02 -1.81
N ILE A 22 8.18 -7.09 -2.76
CA ILE A 22 8.48 -5.67 -2.52
C ILE A 22 7.47 -5.04 -1.56
N VAL A 23 6.17 -5.26 -1.81
CA VAL A 23 5.11 -4.72 -0.93
C VAL A 23 5.18 -5.32 0.47
N ASP A 24 5.43 -6.63 0.59
CA ASP A 24 5.64 -7.30 1.89
C ASP A 24 6.80 -6.67 2.67
N ARG A 25 7.96 -6.48 2.02
CA ARG A 25 9.16 -5.89 2.65
C ARG A 25 8.93 -4.43 3.04
N PHE A 26 8.27 -3.66 2.18
CA PHE A 26 7.93 -2.27 2.44
C PHE A 26 7.00 -2.12 3.65
N LEU A 27 5.92 -2.90 3.72
CA LEU A 27 5.00 -2.81 4.87
C LEU A 27 5.64 -3.30 6.15
N LYS A 28 6.49 -4.33 6.10
CA LYS A 28 7.25 -4.81 7.27
C LYS A 28 8.26 -3.81 7.78
N SER A 29 8.88 -2.99 6.92
CA SER A 29 9.78 -1.92 7.38
C SER A 29 9.02 -0.80 8.10
N ILE A 30 7.74 -0.59 7.75
CA ILE A 30 6.89 0.41 8.39
C ILE A 30 6.27 -0.12 9.69
N PHE A 31 5.69 -1.32 9.69
CA PHE A 31 4.89 -1.82 10.81
C PHE A 31 5.57 -2.91 11.66
N GLY A 32 6.74 -3.42 11.25
CA GLY A 32 7.50 -4.48 11.93
C GLY A 32 7.43 -5.84 11.22
N GLN A 33 8.32 -6.78 11.60
CA GLN A 33 8.58 -8.02 10.86
C GLN A 33 7.49 -9.11 10.96
N ASP A 34 6.53 -8.99 11.87
CA ASP A 34 5.57 -10.07 12.20
C ASP A 34 4.21 -9.98 11.50
N LEU A 35 3.98 -8.98 10.64
CA LEU A 35 2.67 -8.80 10.00
C LEU A 35 2.62 -9.45 8.62
N SER A 36 1.61 -10.29 8.43
CA SER A 36 1.33 -10.92 7.14
C SER A 36 0.58 -9.98 6.21
N ILE A 37 0.84 -10.13 4.91
CA ILE A 37 0.04 -9.50 3.85
C ILE A 37 -0.90 -10.52 3.19
N ARG A 38 -2.03 -10.04 2.68
CA ARG A 38 -3.00 -10.82 1.90
C ARG A 38 -3.35 -10.08 0.63
N LEU A 39 -3.28 -10.76 -0.51
CA LEU A 39 -3.74 -10.23 -1.79
C LEU A 39 -5.15 -10.74 -2.06
N ARG A 40 -6.06 -9.85 -2.41
CA ARG A 40 -7.42 -10.18 -2.85
C ARG A 40 -7.60 -9.73 -4.29
N PRO A 41 -8.04 -10.60 -5.22
CA PRO A 41 -8.31 -10.20 -6.59
C PRO A 41 -9.22 -8.97 -6.63
N SER A 42 -8.85 -7.99 -7.44
CA SER A 42 -9.61 -6.77 -7.67
C SER A 42 -9.37 -6.29 -9.09
N PHE A 43 -10.08 -5.25 -9.51
CA PHE A 43 -9.99 -4.71 -10.87
C PHE A 43 -9.54 -3.25 -10.83
N PHE A 44 -8.49 -2.93 -11.60
CA PHE A 44 -8.06 -1.58 -11.86
C PHE A 44 -7.72 -1.46 -13.36
N PRO A 45 -8.20 -0.43 -14.09
CA PRO A 45 -8.05 -0.36 -15.55
C PRO A 45 -6.62 -0.34 -16.10
N PHE A 46 -5.63 -0.04 -15.26
CA PHE A 46 -4.23 0.13 -15.63
C PHE A 46 -3.36 -1.08 -15.24
N VAL A 47 -3.93 -2.11 -14.61
CA VAL A 47 -3.22 -3.35 -14.27
C VAL A 47 -4.05 -4.61 -14.56
N GLU A 48 -3.38 -5.68 -14.98
CA GLU A 48 -3.95 -7.01 -15.16
C GLU A 48 -2.87 -8.11 -15.06
N PRO A 49 -2.92 -9.01 -14.06
CA PRO A 49 -3.89 -9.10 -12.96
C PRO A 49 -3.73 -7.99 -11.91
N GLY A 50 -4.88 -7.54 -11.37
CA GLY A 50 -4.97 -6.57 -10.27
C GLY A 50 -5.37 -7.22 -8.93
N ALA A 51 -4.92 -6.62 -7.81
CA ALA A 51 -5.31 -7.05 -6.48
C ALA A 51 -5.35 -5.87 -5.49
N GLU A 52 -6.23 -5.96 -4.50
CA GLU A 52 -6.12 -5.20 -3.26
C GLU A 52 -5.15 -5.92 -2.33
N PHE A 53 -4.34 -5.16 -1.60
CA PHE A 53 -3.47 -5.73 -0.58
C PHE A 53 -3.89 -5.30 0.81
N ASP A 54 -4.10 -6.30 1.66
CA ASP A 54 -4.45 -6.13 3.06
C ASP A 54 -3.23 -6.44 3.94
N LEU A 55 -3.10 -5.71 5.03
CA LEU A 55 -2.18 -5.99 6.12
C LEU A 55 -2.94 -6.65 7.27
N GLN A 56 -2.32 -7.64 7.91
CA GLN A 56 -2.83 -8.18 9.17
C GLN A 56 -2.99 -7.05 10.19
N CYS A 57 -4.11 -7.03 10.92
CA CYS A 57 -4.43 -5.93 11.81
C CYS A 57 -3.32 -5.69 12.85
N VAL A 58 -2.69 -4.51 12.79
CA VAL A 58 -1.59 -4.07 13.65
C VAL A 58 -1.93 -4.13 15.15
N LYS A 59 -3.22 -4.01 15.50
CA LYS A 59 -3.71 -3.97 16.89
C LYS A 59 -4.01 -5.36 17.46
N CYS A 60 -4.75 -6.18 16.72
CA CYS A 60 -5.25 -7.47 17.23
C CYS A 60 -4.48 -8.69 16.69
N ARG A 61 -3.51 -8.48 15.80
CA ARG A 61 -2.70 -9.54 15.16
C ARG A 61 -3.56 -10.66 14.57
N GLY A 62 -4.63 -10.28 13.88
CA GLY A 62 -5.55 -11.21 13.21
C GLY A 62 -6.71 -11.76 14.05
N LYS A 63 -6.79 -11.47 15.36
CA LYS A 63 -7.89 -11.97 16.22
C LYS A 63 -9.27 -11.37 15.92
N GLY A 64 -9.33 -10.26 15.20
CA GLY A 64 -10.52 -9.42 15.09
C GLY A 64 -10.55 -8.31 16.16
N CYS A 65 -10.90 -7.10 15.74
CA CYS A 65 -11.24 -5.99 16.63
C CYS A 65 -12.01 -4.90 15.86
N ARG A 66 -12.50 -3.90 16.59
CA ARG A 66 -13.19 -2.72 16.03
C ARG A 66 -12.47 -2.06 14.84
N ILE A 67 -11.14 -1.99 14.87
CA ILE A 67 -10.36 -1.30 13.81
C ILE A 67 -10.43 -2.07 12.49
N CYS A 68 -10.29 -3.40 12.53
CA CYS A 68 -10.38 -4.25 11.34
C CYS A 68 -11.78 -4.80 11.09
N LYS A 69 -12.81 -4.26 11.76
CA LYS A 69 -14.21 -4.72 11.67
C LYS A 69 -14.33 -6.23 11.90
N GLU A 70 -13.62 -6.74 12.91
CA GLU A 70 -13.57 -8.17 13.26
C GLU A 70 -13.02 -9.11 12.17
N THR A 71 -12.46 -8.60 11.08
CA THR A 71 -11.91 -9.43 9.99
C THR A 71 -10.49 -9.93 10.25
N GLY A 72 -9.74 -9.24 11.12
CA GLY A 72 -8.31 -9.46 11.30
C GLY A 72 -7.42 -8.83 10.22
N TRP A 73 -8.00 -8.17 9.21
CA TRP A 73 -7.30 -7.60 8.06
C TRP A 73 -7.66 -6.13 7.85
N LEU A 74 -6.70 -5.36 7.34
CA LEU A 74 -6.86 -3.95 7.01
C LEU A 74 -6.39 -3.75 5.58
N GLU A 75 -7.31 -3.42 4.68
CA GLU A 75 -6.96 -2.99 3.32
C GLU A 75 -6.02 -1.78 3.40
N ILE A 76 -4.94 -1.78 2.63
CA ILE A 76 -3.93 -0.70 2.62
C ILE A 76 -3.90 0.02 1.27
N GLY A 77 -4.08 -0.71 0.17
CA GLY A 77 -4.09 -0.13 -1.17
C GLY A 77 -4.27 -1.16 -2.27
N GLY A 78 -3.98 -0.73 -3.50
CA GLY A 78 -4.10 -1.53 -4.71
C GLY A 78 -2.73 -1.79 -5.35
N LEU A 79 -2.63 -2.89 -6.08
CA LEU A 79 -1.45 -3.28 -6.83
C LEU A 79 -1.81 -4.15 -8.04
N GLY A 80 -0.89 -4.33 -8.98
CA GLY A 80 -1.06 -5.28 -10.08
C GLY A 80 0.03 -5.18 -11.15
N MET A 81 0.00 -6.13 -12.08
CA MET A 81 0.89 -6.12 -13.26
C MET A 81 0.41 -5.06 -14.24
N ILE A 82 1.28 -4.20 -14.76
CA ILE A 82 0.89 -3.11 -15.67
C ILE A 82 0.25 -3.70 -16.93
N HIS A 83 -0.93 -3.18 -17.30
CA HIS A 83 -1.67 -3.67 -18.45
C HIS A 83 -0.92 -3.32 -19.77
N PRO A 84 -0.84 -4.23 -20.78
CA PRO A 84 -0.15 -4.00 -22.05
C PRO A 84 -0.52 -2.68 -22.77
N ASN A 85 -1.82 -2.34 -22.86
CA ASN A 85 -2.29 -1.03 -23.36
C ASN A 85 -1.63 0.20 -22.72
N VAL A 86 -1.13 0.11 -21.48
CA VAL A 86 -0.37 1.20 -20.84
C VAL A 86 1.03 1.29 -21.44
N PHE A 87 1.71 0.16 -21.67
CA PHE A 87 3.01 0.11 -22.34
C PHE A 87 2.94 0.62 -23.78
N GLU A 88 1.95 0.16 -24.55
CA GLU A 88 1.76 0.57 -25.95
C GLU A 88 1.58 2.09 -26.09
N LYS A 89 0.83 2.71 -25.17
CA LYS A 89 0.63 4.18 -25.14
C LYS A 89 1.92 4.95 -24.83
N LEU A 90 2.90 4.31 -24.23
CA LEU A 90 4.20 4.90 -23.88
C LEU A 90 5.30 4.51 -24.87
N GLY A 91 4.98 3.72 -25.91
CA GLY A 91 5.96 3.22 -26.88
C GLY A 91 6.91 2.16 -26.30
N VAL A 92 6.48 1.45 -25.25
CA VAL A 92 7.21 0.33 -24.65
C VAL A 92 6.66 -0.98 -25.22
N ASP A 93 7.53 -1.87 -25.68
CA ASP A 93 7.14 -3.19 -26.18
C ASP A 93 6.74 -4.12 -25.03
N SER A 94 5.45 -4.45 -24.93
CA SER A 94 4.90 -5.32 -23.89
C SER A 94 5.25 -6.80 -24.04
N GLU A 95 5.81 -7.20 -25.19
CA GLU A 95 6.34 -8.56 -25.37
C GLU A 95 7.78 -8.66 -24.83
N GLU A 96 8.51 -7.55 -24.77
CA GLU A 96 9.88 -7.49 -24.21
C GLU A 96 9.88 -7.11 -22.73
N TYR A 97 9.03 -6.15 -22.32
CA TYR A 97 8.99 -5.61 -20.98
C TYR A 97 7.70 -5.97 -20.25
N THR A 98 7.85 -6.37 -19.00
CA THR A 98 6.75 -6.46 -18.05
C THR A 98 6.96 -5.48 -16.91
N GLY A 99 6.00 -5.39 -16.01
CA GLY A 99 6.12 -4.50 -14.88
C GLY A 99 4.93 -4.59 -13.96
N PHE A 100 5.07 -4.00 -12.78
CA PHE A 100 3.98 -3.88 -11.83
C PHE A 100 3.88 -2.45 -11.33
N ALA A 101 2.71 -2.10 -10.81
CA ALA A 101 2.45 -0.86 -10.11
C ALA A 101 1.72 -1.15 -8.79
N PHE A 102 1.93 -0.28 -7.80
CA PHE A 102 1.20 -0.30 -6.54
C PHE A 102 0.93 1.13 -6.06
N GLY A 103 -0.11 1.30 -5.25
CA GLY A 103 -0.46 2.59 -4.67
C GLY A 103 -1.19 2.45 -3.34
N PHE A 104 -0.91 3.37 -2.42
CA PHE A 104 -1.59 3.47 -1.13
C PHE A 104 -1.54 4.89 -0.56
N GLY A 105 -2.51 5.23 0.28
CA GLY A 105 -2.58 6.52 0.96
C GLY A 105 -1.62 6.58 2.15
N ILE A 106 -0.73 7.57 2.18
CA ILE A 106 0.19 7.78 3.31
C ILE A 106 -0.60 8.13 4.57
N ASP A 107 -1.68 8.90 4.44
CA ASP A 107 -2.49 9.31 5.59
C ASP A 107 -3.07 8.09 6.32
N ARG A 108 -3.49 7.06 5.57
CA ARG A 108 -3.98 5.80 6.14
C ARG A 108 -2.86 5.04 6.87
N ILE A 109 -1.66 5.00 6.29
CA ILE A 109 -0.49 4.40 6.92
C ILE A 109 -0.16 5.12 8.23
N ALA A 110 -0.15 6.46 8.24
CA ALA A 110 0.12 7.27 9.42
C ALA A 110 -0.93 7.04 10.51
N MET A 111 -2.22 7.03 10.15
CA MET A 111 -3.31 6.73 11.08
C MET A 111 -3.12 5.36 11.74
N LEU A 112 -2.77 4.32 10.96
CA LEU A 112 -2.56 2.97 11.49
C LEU A 112 -1.29 2.87 12.34
N ARG A 113 -0.20 3.52 11.92
CA ARG A 113 1.09 3.46 12.61
C ARG A 113 1.07 4.19 13.95
N TYR A 114 0.43 5.37 13.99
CA TYR A 114 0.37 6.22 15.18
C TYR A 114 -0.94 6.11 15.96
N GLY A 115 -1.88 5.29 15.49
CA GLY A 115 -3.17 5.07 16.17
C GLY A 115 -4.09 6.29 16.14
N LEU A 116 -4.03 7.11 15.09
CA LEU A 116 -4.85 8.31 14.96
C LEU A 116 -6.31 7.91 14.69
N ALA A 117 -7.22 8.47 15.48
CA ALA A 117 -8.65 8.22 15.34
C ALA A 117 -9.31 9.11 14.27
N ASP A 118 -8.69 10.24 13.95
CA ASP A 118 -9.27 11.26 13.07
C ASP A 118 -8.25 11.73 12.03
N LEU A 119 -8.62 11.61 10.76
CA LEU A 119 -7.81 12.02 9.62
C LEU A 119 -7.56 13.54 9.61
N ARG A 120 -8.50 14.34 10.14
CA ARG A 120 -8.44 15.81 10.09
C ARG A 120 -7.26 16.38 10.86
N GLN A 121 -6.78 15.66 11.88
CA GLN A 121 -5.61 16.05 12.67
C GLN A 121 -4.35 16.23 11.81
N LEU A 122 -4.26 15.52 10.67
CA LEU A 122 -3.15 15.67 9.72
C LEU A 122 -3.17 16.98 8.92
N PHE A 123 -4.29 17.73 8.94
CA PHE A 123 -4.50 18.92 8.11
C PHE A 123 -4.76 20.21 8.90
N GLU A 124 -5.13 20.11 10.18
CA GLU A 124 -5.52 21.26 11.01
C GLU A 124 -4.35 22.14 11.47
N GLY A 125 -3.12 21.62 11.46
CA GLY A 125 -1.93 22.38 11.87
C GLY A 125 -1.83 22.67 13.37
N ASP A 126 -2.50 21.86 14.20
CA ASP A 126 -2.44 21.96 15.66
C ASP A 126 -1.01 21.73 16.17
N GLN A 127 -0.43 22.75 16.81
CA GLN A 127 0.95 22.71 17.32
C GLN A 127 1.15 21.64 18.40
N LEU A 128 0.15 21.36 19.24
CA LEU A 128 0.22 20.30 20.25
C LEU A 128 0.22 18.92 19.59
N PHE A 129 -0.57 18.74 18.53
CA PHE A 129 -0.51 17.52 17.72
C PHE A 129 0.86 17.35 17.06
N LEU A 130 1.35 18.38 16.37
CA LEU A 130 2.63 18.34 15.67
C LEU A 130 3.82 18.10 16.62
N SER A 131 3.77 18.64 17.83
CA SER A 131 4.82 18.47 18.84
C SER A 131 5.03 17.02 19.30
N GLN A 132 4.06 16.12 19.06
CA GLN A 132 4.18 14.69 19.36
C GLN A 132 5.12 13.96 18.39
N PHE A 133 5.46 14.58 17.27
CA PHE A 133 6.32 14.02 16.21
C PHE A 133 7.54 14.91 15.99
N PRO A 134 8.42 15.07 16.99
CA PRO A 134 9.61 15.90 16.85
C PRO A 134 10.51 15.36 15.73
N ILE A 135 10.99 16.26 14.87
CA ILE A 135 11.98 15.92 13.85
C ILE A 135 13.25 15.50 14.59
N GLN A 136 13.58 14.21 14.57
CA GLN A 136 14.88 13.73 15.01
C GLN A 136 15.88 14.00 13.86
N PRO A 137 16.98 14.70 14.13
CA PRO A 137 18.01 14.98 13.13
C PRO A 137 18.73 13.70 12.65
#